data_AF-A0A285UW81-F1
#
_entry.id   AF-A0A285UW81-F1
#
_cell.length_a   1.000
_cell.length_b   1.000
_cell.length_c   1.000
_cell.angle_alpha   90.00
_cell.angle_beta   90.00
_cell.angle_gamma   90.00
#
_symmetry.space_group_name_H-M   'P 1'
#
loop_
_entity.id
_entity.type
_entity.pdbx_description
1 polymer ?
#
loop_
_entity_poly.entity_id
_entity_poly.type
_entity_poly.pdbx_seq_one_letter_code
_entity_poly.pdbx_strand_id
1 'polypeptide(L)'
;MGPGPLGTLPDGYWQVPYASARYPGAAPRGDLAGGANCQLWAYEVLAYFGFVVPDFRSDELWTDTVATRHVNEPEALDLVLHNADHSAFGAHVGLWTGDAVAHLCREVGQPALWSRADFGARPRYAVQVGVKRPVLKSR
;
A
#
# COMPACT_ATOMS: atom_id res chain seq x y z
N MET A 1 12.97 -16.61 10.21
CA MET A 1 12.18 -15.37 10.08
C MET A 1 10.78 -15.80 9.74
N GLY A 2 9.83 -15.65 10.67
CA GLY A 2 8.43 -15.97 10.40
C GLY A 2 7.89 -15.02 9.32
N PRO A 3 6.79 -15.37 8.64
CA PRO A 3 6.13 -14.40 7.78
C PRO A 3 5.79 -13.20 8.68
N GLY A 4 6.13 -11.98 8.25
CA GLY A 4 5.76 -10.77 8.98
C GLY A 4 4.24 -10.70 9.24
N PRO A 5 3.71 -9.61 9.81
CA PRO A 5 2.28 -9.55 10.17
C PRO A 5 1.32 -9.93 9.03
N LEU A 6 1.71 -9.72 7.77
CA LEU A 6 0.93 -10.13 6.60
C LEU A 6 0.73 -11.64 6.42
N GLY A 7 1.49 -12.49 7.11
CA GLY A 7 1.30 -13.95 7.09
C GLY A 7 -0.04 -14.42 7.68
N THR A 8 -0.73 -13.54 8.42
CA THR A 8 -2.06 -13.80 8.97
C THR A 8 -3.19 -13.26 8.11
N LEU A 9 -2.88 -12.67 6.94
CA LEU A 9 -3.90 -12.24 6.00
C LEU A 9 -4.63 -13.45 5.41
N PRO A 10 -5.97 -13.41 5.32
CA PRO A 10 -6.73 -14.41 4.58
C PRO A 10 -6.33 -14.44 3.11
N ASP A 11 -6.38 -15.62 2.49
CA ASP A 11 -6.02 -15.82 1.07
C ASP A 11 -6.75 -14.87 0.11
N GLY A 12 -7.99 -14.48 0.44
CA GLY A 12 -8.77 -13.52 -0.35
C GLY A 12 -8.07 -12.17 -0.53
N TYR A 13 -7.23 -11.74 0.42
CA TYR A 13 -6.42 -10.53 0.27
C TYR A 13 -5.28 -10.69 -0.73
N TRP A 14 -4.83 -11.92 -1.01
CA TRP A 14 -3.77 -12.21 -1.98
C TRP A 14 -4.31 -12.58 -3.37
N GLN A 15 -5.63 -12.71 -3.52
CA GLN A 15 -6.30 -13.06 -4.78
C GLN A 15 -7.02 -11.87 -5.43
N VAL A 16 -6.88 -10.67 -4.88
CA VAL A 16 -7.59 -9.47 -5.34
C VAL A 16 -7.12 -9.07 -6.74
N PRO A 17 -8.01 -9.03 -7.75
CA PRO A 17 -7.61 -8.61 -9.08
C PRO A 17 -7.28 -7.11 -9.10
N TYR A 18 -6.26 -6.74 -9.89
CA TYR A 18 -5.96 -5.34 -10.13
C TYR A 18 -7.09 -4.66 -10.92
N ALA A 19 -7.62 -3.57 -10.38
CA ALA A 19 -8.63 -2.74 -11.01
C ALA A 19 -8.33 -1.26 -10.78
N SER A 20 -7.80 -0.57 -11.80
CA SER A 20 -7.39 0.85 -11.67
C SER A 20 -8.54 1.79 -11.31
N ALA A 21 -9.77 1.47 -11.72
CA ALA A 21 -10.98 2.24 -11.40
C ALA A 21 -11.44 2.08 -9.95
N ARG A 22 -10.96 1.04 -9.24
CA ARG A 22 -11.31 0.78 -7.84
C ARG A 22 -10.24 1.32 -6.92
N TYR A 23 -10.31 2.62 -6.71
CA TYR A 23 -9.39 3.37 -5.87
C TYR A 23 -10.08 3.84 -4.57
N PRO A 24 -9.35 4.36 -3.57
CA PRO A 24 -9.97 4.83 -2.33
C PRO A 24 -11.08 5.86 -2.59
N GLY A 25 -12.28 5.62 -2.08
CA GLY A 25 -13.47 6.45 -2.31
C GLY A 25 -14.26 6.14 -3.59
N ALA A 26 -13.75 5.30 -4.50
CA ALA A 26 -14.50 4.85 -5.68
C ALA A 26 -15.40 3.63 -5.42
N ALA A 27 -15.12 2.90 -4.35
CA ALA A 27 -15.89 1.74 -3.92
C ALA A 27 -16.02 1.74 -2.39
N PRO A 28 -17.09 1.14 -1.84
CA PRO A 28 -17.20 0.94 -0.40
C PRO A 28 -16.00 0.16 0.15
N ARG A 29 -15.53 0.55 1.33
CA ARG A 29 -14.56 -0.20 2.11
C ARG A 29 -15.06 -1.61 2.42
N GLY A 30 -14.15 -2.57 2.52
CA GLY A 30 -14.46 -3.98 2.78
C GLY A 30 -14.89 -4.81 1.56
N ASP A 31 -15.07 -4.22 0.38
CA ASP A 31 -15.35 -4.95 -0.86
C ASP A 31 -14.12 -5.04 -1.77
N LEU A 32 -13.39 -6.15 -1.66
CA LEU A 32 -12.26 -6.50 -2.53
C LEU A 32 -12.63 -7.46 -3.67
N ALA A 33 -13.86 -8.00 -3.70
CA ALA A 33 -14.25 -8.99 -4.69
C ALA A 33 -14.26 -8.41 -6.12
N GLY A 34 -14.62 -7.13 -6.25
CA GLY A 34 -14.53 -6.40 -7.53
C GLY A 34 -13.12 -5.97 -7.95
N GLY A 35 -12.11 -6.24 -7.13
CA GLY A 35 -10.73 -5.81 -7.33
C GLY A 35 -10.38 -4.49 -6.63
N ALA A 36 -9.13 -4.08 -6.78
CA ALA A 36 -8.62 -2.84 -6.19
C ALA A 36 -7.42 -2.30 -6.97
N ASN A 37 -7.11 -1.02 -6.79
CA ASN A 37 -5.80 -0.48 -7.12
C ASN A 37 -4.83 -0.65 -5.93
N CYS A 38 -3.59 -0.19 -6.12
CA CYS A 38 -2.53 -0.29 -5.11
C CYS A 38 -2.92 0.31 -3.75
N GLN A 39 -3.49 1.52 -3.74
CA GLN A 39 -3.86 2.23 -2.52
C GLN A 39 -5.04 1.58 -1.80
N LEU A 40 -6.13 1.27 -2.53
CA LEU A 40 -7.32 0.67 -1.93
C LEU A 40 -6.94 -0.67 -1.28
N TRP A 41 -6.20 -1.52 -1.99
CA TRP A 41 -5.74 -2.78 -1.44
C TRP A 41 -4.88 -2.61 -0.18
N ALA A 42 -3.89 -1.70 -0.21
CA ALA A 42 -3.05 -1.43 0.96
C ALA A 42 -3.86 -0.94 2.17
N TYR A 43 -4.86 -0.10 1.92
CA TYR A 43 -5.72 0.42 2.98
C TYR A 43 -6.69 -0.63 3.54
N GLU A 44 -7.21 -1.54 2.71
CA GLU A 44 -8.02 -2.67 3.21
C GLU A 44 -7.18 -3.63 4.06
N VAL A 45 -5.92 -3.88 3.67
CA VAL A 45 -4.98 -4.65 4.50
C VAL A 45 -4.75 -3.94 5.84
N LEU A 46 -4.54 -2.62 5.84
CA LEU A 46 -4.41 -1.85 7.07
C LEU A 46 -5.67 -1.91 7.94
N ALA A 47 -6.85 -1.85 7.33
CA ALA A 47 -8.13 -1.99 8.03
C ALA A 47 -8.26 -3.37 8.69
N TYR A 48 -7.81 -4.44 8.05
CA TYR A 48 -7.75 -5.78 8.66
C TYR A 48 -6.88 -5.80 9.94
N PHE A 49 -5.79 -5.02 9.97
CA PHE A 49 -4.94 -4.85 11.16
C PHE A 49 -5.42 -3.73 12.12
N GLY A 50 -6.66 -3.26 11.96
CA GLY A 50 -7.31 -2.27 12.82
C GLY A 50 -6.76 -0.86 12.68
N PHE A 51 -6.08 -0.53 11.57
CA PHE A 51 -5.69 0.83 11.26
C PHE A 51 -6.73 1.51 10.37
N VAL A 52 -6.93 2.82 10.57
CA VAL A 52 -7.84 3.61 9.77
C VAL A 52 -7.03 4.59 8.94
N VAL A 53 -7.11 4.47 7.62
CA VAL A 53 -6.59 5.45 6.67
C VAL A 53 -7.77 5.95 5.84
N PRO A 54 -8.06 7.26 5.83
CA PRO A 54 -9.09 7.84 4.96
C PRO A 54 -8.86 7.53 3.49
N ASP A 55 -9.82 7.90 2.64
CA ASP A 55 -9.80 7.63 1.20
C ASP A 55 -8.83 8.52 0.41
N PHE A 56 -7.65 8.74 0.98
CA PHE A 56 -6.62 9.59 0.42
C PHE A 56 -6.07 9.07 -0.90
N ARG A 57 -5.95 9.97 -1.86
CA ARG A 57 -5.02 9.89 -3.00
C ARG A 57 -3.58 9.97 -2.52
N SER A 58 -2.63 9.62 -3.39
CA SER A 58 -1.23 9.45 -3.00
C SER A 58 -0.57 10.76 -2.51
N ASP A 59 -0.96 11.90 -3.08
CA ASP A 59 -0.58 13.24 -2.66
C ASP A 59 -1.24 13.65 -1.33
N GLU A 60 -2.54 13.37 -1.18
CA GLU A 60 -3.25 13.58 0.10
C GLU A 60 -2.61 12.76 1.22
N LEU A 61 -2.32 11.48 0.98
CA LEU A 61 -1.61 10.59 1.90
C LEU A 61 -0.24 11.15 2.28
N TRP A 62 0.48 11.70 1.31
CA TRP A 62 1.80 12.28 1.57
C TRP A 62 1.71 13.49 2.50
N THR A 63 0.72 14.37 2.29
CA THR A 63 0.51 15.58 3.10
C THR A 63 -0.15 15.32 4.45
N ASP A 64 -0.87 14.20 4.61
CA ASP A 64 -1.56 13.85 5.85
C ASP A 64 -0.60 13.74 7.04
N THR A 65 -1.02 14.26 8.18
CA THR A 65 -0.29 14.17 9.46
C THR A 65 -1.18 13.67 10.61
N VAL A 66 -2.45 13.35 10.30
CA VAL A 66 -3.47 12.98 11.29
C VAL A 66 -3.63 11.46 11.34
N ALA A 67 -3.91 10.83 10.19
CA ALA A 67 -4.09 9.37 10.14
C ALA A 67 -2.76 8.63 9.99
N THR A 68 -1.76 9.32 9.44
CA THR A 68 -0.42 8.81 9.15
C THR A 68 0.65 9.83 9.51
N ARG A 69 1.89 9.37 9.69
CA ARG A 69 3.06 10.23 9.91
C ARG A 69 4.24 9.78 9.05
N HIS A 70 5.15 10.70 8.74
CA HIS A 70 6.40 10.38 8.04
C HIS A 70 7.35 9.59 8.94
N VAL A 71 8.08 8.64 8.36
CA VAL A 71 9.14 7.87 9.03
C VAL A 71 10.31 7.64 8.08
N ASN A 72 11.52 7.57 8.65
CA ASN A 72 12.75 7.26 7.89
C ASN A 72 13.07 5.77 7.88
N GLU A 73 12.73 5.08 8.97
CA GLU A 73 12.97 3.64 9.15
C GLU A 73 11.62 2.91 9.11
N PRO A 74 11.33 2.15 8.04
CA PRO A 74 10.06 1.47 7.88
C PRO A 74 9.96 0.27 8.83
N GLU A 75 8.81 0.15 9.49
CA GLU A 75 8.37 -1.04 10.22
C GLU A 75 7.27 -1.75 9.45
N ALA A 76 6.99 -3.00 9.83
CA ALA A 76 5.96 -3.76 9.16
C ALA A 76 4.60 -3.02 9.20
N LEU A 77 3.87 -3.06 8.09
CA LEU A 77 2.63 -2.31 7.83
C LEU A 77 2.81 -0.81 7.53
N ASP A 78 4.03 -0.27 7.49
CA ASP A 78 4.23 1.09 7.00
C ASP A 78 3.94 1.16 5.48
N LEU A 79 3.30 2.23 5.04
CA LEU A 79 3.04 2.52 3.64
C LEU A 79 4.31 3.04 2.98
N VAL A 80 4.72 2.42 1.88
CA VAL A 80 5.86 2.85 1.07
C VAL A 80 5.37 3.40 -0.25
N LEU A 81 5.81 4.61 -0.59
CA LEU A 81 5.42 5.31 -1.83
C LEU A 81 6.58 5.23 -2.84
N HIS A 82 6.26 4.78 -4.04
CA HIS A 82 7.19 4.68 -5.18
C HIS A 82 6.66 5.42 -6.40
N ASN A 83 7.54 6.06 -7.15
CA ASN A 83 7.18 6.74 -8.39
C ASN A 83 8.37 6.72 -9.39
N ALA A 84 8.17 7.32 -10.56
CA ALA A 84 9.23 7.56 -11.54
C ALA A 84 10.16 8.73 -11.12
N ASP A 85 9.67 9.59 -10.22
CA ASP A 85 10.37 10.75 -9.69
C ASP A 85 10.11 10.90 -8.18
N HIS A 86 10.50 12.04 -7.59
CA HIS A 86 10.28 12.32 -6.17
C HIS A 86 8.88 12.87 -5.85
N SER A 87 7.95 12.88 -6.81
CA SER A 87 6.59 13.38 -6.60
C SER A 87 5.73 12.32 -5.92
N ALA A 88 4.93 12.75 -4.94
CA ALA A 88 3.89 11.91 -4.36
C ALA A 88 2.64 11.80 -5.26
N PHE A 89 2.47 12.71 -6.23
CA PHE A 89 1.32 12.69 -7.12
C PHE A 89 1.40 11.48 -8.07
N GLY A 90 0.38 10.62 -8.04
CA GLY A 90 0.35 9.38 -8.82
C GLY A 90 1.28 8.27 -8.31
N ALA A 91 1.87 8.44 -7.11
CA ALA A 91 2.76 7.44 -6.55
C ALA A 91 2.05 6.09 -6.33
N HIS A 92 2.76 5.03 -6.67
CA HIS A 92 2.39 3.66 -6.37
C HIS A 92 2.60 3.39 -4.88
N VAL A 93 1.64 2.73 -4.23
CA VAL A 93 1.64 2.49 -2.79
C VAL A 93 1.69 0.99 -2.49
N GLY A 94 2.48 0.61 -1.50
CA GLY A 94 2.52 -0.73 -0.93
C GLY A 94 2.78 -0.70 0.57
N LEU A 95 2.85 -1.87 1.19
CA LEU A 95 3.10 -2.07 2.62
C LEU A 95 4.46 -2.72 2.84
N TRP A 96 5.28 -2.14 3.71
CA TRP A 96 6.52 -2.76 4.14
C TRP A 96 6.24 -4.03 4.95
N THR A 97 6.99 -5.09 4.66
CA THR A 97 6.85 -6.40 5.31
C THR A 97 7.97 -6.72 6.28
N GLY A 98 9.05 -5.91 6.26
CA GLY A 98 10.29 -6.13 7.00
C GLY A 98 11.51 -6.23 6.08
N ASP A 99 11.32 -6.78 4.88
CA ASP A 99 12.38 -7.00 3.87
C ASP A 99 11.89 -6.75 2.42
N ALA A 100 10.59 -6.89 2.17
CA ALA A 100 9.94 -6.60 0.89
C ALA A 100 8.77 -5.61 1.05
N VAL A 101 8.20 -5.19 -0.08
CA VAL A 101 6.97 -4.41 -0.13
C VAL A 101 5.86 -5.29 -0.73
N ALA A 102 4.78 -5.47 0.04
CA ALA A 102 3.55 -6.08 -0.45
C ALA A 102 2.71 -5.02 -1.15
N HIS A 103 2.25 -5.30 -2.37
CA HIS A 103 1.54 -4.32 -3.17
C HIS A 103 0.68 -4.99 -4.25
N LEU A 104 -0.31 -4.26 -4.75
CA LEU A 104 -1.13 -4.67 -5.89
C LEU A 104 -0.83 -3.75 -7.08
N CYS A 105 -0.33 -4.30 -8.18
CA CYS A 105 0.02 -3.52 -9.37
C CYS A 105 -0.57 -4.11 -10.66
N ARG A 106 -0.65 -3.28 -11.70
CA ARG A 106 -1.15 -3.69 -13.02
C ARG A 106 -0.29 -4.77 -13.67
N GLU A 107 1.02 -4.74 -13.44
CA GLU A 107 1.98 -5.63 -14.08
C GLU A 107 1.77 -7.09 -13.66
N VAL A 108 1.53 -7.33 -12.36
CA VAL A 108 1.30 -8.68 -11.84
C VAL A 108 -0.18 -9.05 -11.91
N GLY A 109 -1.08 -8.07 -11.81
CA GLY A 109 -2.53 -8.29 -11.88
C GLY A 109 -3.17 -8.79 -10.58
N GLN A 110 -2.34 -9.18 -9.61
CA GLN A 110 -2.73 -9.60 -8.25
C GLN A 110 -1.67 -9.12 -7.24
N PRO A 111 -1.94 -9.17 -5.93
CA PRO A 111 -1.00 -8.74 -4.90
C PRO A 111 0.27 -9.58 -4.94
N ALA A 112 1.40 -8.90 -4.78
CA ALA A 112 2.72 -9.48 -4.91
C ALA A 112 3.66 -8.89 -3.85
N LEU A 113 4.79 -9.58 -3.64
CA LEU A 113 5.91 -9.09 -2.85
C LEU A 113 7.04 -8.74 -3.81
N TRP A 114 7.51 -7.49 -3.76
CA TRP A 114 8.68 -7.03 -4.50
C TRP A 114 9.74 -6.52 -3.53
N SER A 115 10.99 -6.90 -3.80
CA SER A 115 12.15 -6.34 -3.12
C SER A 115 12.44 -4.92 -3.60
N ARG A 116 13.32 -4.19 -2.91
CA ARG A 116 13.79 -2.89 -3.39
C ARG A 116 14.46 -2.97 -4.76
N ALA A 117 15.15 -4.08 -5.05
CA ALA A 117 15.79 -4.30 -6.35
C ALA A 117 14.74 -4.46 -7.47
N ASP A 118 13.63 -5.15 -7.19
CA ASP A 118 12.52 -5.28 -8.14
C ASP A 118 11.90 -3.93 -8.48
N PHE A 119 11.71 -3.06 -7.49
CA PHE A 119 11.26 -1.68 -7.73
C PHE A 119 12.27 -0.88 -8.53
N GLY A 120 13.56 -0.94 -8.17
CA GLY A 120 14.65 -0.24 -8.86
C GLY A 120 14.83 -0.65 -10.33
N ALA A 121 14.49 -1.89 -10.69
CA ALA A 121 14.52 -2.38 -12.07
C ALA A 121 13.38 -1.85 -12.94
N ARG A 122 12.38 -1.15 -12.36
CA ARG A 122 11.18 -0.67 -13.07
C ARG A 122 11.17 0.86 -13.07
N PRO A 123 11.43 1.52 -14.22
CA PRO A 123 11.55 2.98 -14.28
C PRO A 123 10.38 3.74 -13.66
N ARG A 124 9.15 3.24 -13.82
CA ARG A 124 7.92 3.83 -13.26
C ARG A 124 7.83 3.82 -11.72
N TYR A 125 8.65 3.03 -11.04
CA TYR A 125 8.63 2.87 -9.58
C TYR A 125 10.02 2.96 -8.95
N ALA A 126 11.02 3.36 -9.73
CA ALA A 126 12.43 3.27 -9.35
C ALA A 126 12.79 4.20 -8.19
N VAL A 127 12.03 5.28 -7.99
CA VAL A 127 12.25 6.26 -6.93
C VAL A 127 11.32 5.96 -5.76
N GLN A 128 11.89 5.73 -4.59
CA GLN A 128 11.13 5.72 -3.35
C GLN A 128 10.91 7.19 -2.92
N VAL A 129 9.65 7.62 -2.95
CA VAL A 129 9.24 8.99 -2.56
C VAL A 129 9.36 9.16 -1.05
N GLY A 130 8.93 8.16 -0.29
CA GLY A 130 9.01 8.17 1.16
C GLY A 130 8.16 7.09 1.82
N VAL A 131 8.04 7.16 3.15
CA VAL A 131 7.34 6.18 3.97
C VAL A 131 6.37 6.87 4.93
N LYS A 132 5.16 6.32 5.05
CA LYS A 132 4.09 6.79 5.91
C LYS A 132 3.66 5.69 6.87
N ARG A 133 3.77 5.94 8.18
CA ARG A 133 3.27 5.03 9.22
C ARG A 133 1.82 5.36 9.57
N PRO A 134 0.87 4.41 9.48
CA PRO A 134 -0.47 4.62 10.01
C PRO A 134 -0.43 4.72 11.54
N VAL A 135 -1.16 5.69 12.09
CA VAL A 135 -1.21 5.96 13.54
C VAL A 135 -2.63 5.95 14.12
N LEU A 136 -3.64 6.09 13.27
CA LEU A 136 -5.04 6.03 13.69
C LEU A 136 -5.52 4.57 13.75
N LYS A 137 -6.17 4.21 14.86
CA LYS A 137 -6.72 2.87 15.11
C LYS A 137 -8.25 2.88 15.10
N SER A 138 -8.86 1.81 14.60
CA SER A 138 -10.28 1.54 14.85
C SER A 138 -10.47 1.21 16.33
N ARG A 139 -11.48 1.82 16.95
CA ARG A 139 -11.82 1.58 18.37
C ARG A 139 -12.23 0.14 18.63
#